data_AF-A0A3C0Z311-F1
#
_entry.id   AF-A0A3C0Z311-F1
#
_cell.length_a   1.000
_cell.length_b   1.000
_cell.length_c   1.000
_cell.angle_alpha   90.00
_cell.angle_beta   90.00
_cell.angle_gamma   90.00
#
_symmetry.space_group_name_H-M   'P 1'
#
loop_
_entity.id
_entity.type
_entity.pdbx_description
1 polymer ?
#
loop_
_entity_poly.entity_id
_entity_poly.type
_entity_poly.pdbx_seq_one_letter_code
_entity_poly.pdbx_strand_id
1 'polypeptide(L)'
;MTVPQTVKINLQVATRGLNMMGLRNALLLNNELKAMAHLSRSLEFFKPLDEAQRSGGLREFLEKRDGPFQPEPFGPRSKPREE
;
A
#
# COMPACT_ATOMS: atom_id res chain seq x y z
N MET A 1 -12.16 19.45 28.59
CA MET A 1 -11.81 18.02 28.43
C MET A 1 -13.03 17.32 27.88
N THR A 2 -12.94 16.63 26.74
CA THR A 2 -14.09 15.90 26.17
C THR A 2 -14.41 14.69 27.04
N VAL A 3 -15.69 14.47 27.35
CA VAL A 3 -16.10 13.32 28.18
C VAL A 3 -15.86 12.01 27.40
N PRO A 4 -15.36 10.93 28.05
CA PRO A 4 -15.06 9.67 27.38
C PRO A 4 -16.23 9.08 26.58
N GLN A 5 -17.47 9.31 27.03
CA GLN A 5 -18.68 8.84 26.35
C GLN A 5 -18.88 9.50 24.98
N THR A 6 -18.62 10.81 24.85
CA THR A 6 -18.73 11.54 23.59
C THR A 6 -17.73 11.03 22.56
N VAL A 7 -16.50 10.72 22.99
CA VAL A 7 -15.47 10.14 22.11
C VAL A 7 -15.92 8.79 21.55
N LYS A 8 -16.51 7.93 22.38
CA LYS A 8 -17.03 6.62 21.95
C LYS A 8 -18.13 6.75 20.90
N ILE A 9 -19.08 7.67 21.13
CA ILE A 9 -20.19 7.91 20.20
C ILE A 9 -19.65 8.43 18.86
N ASN A 10 -18.75 9.42 18.88
CA ASN A 10 -18.16 9.98 17.66
C ASN A 10 -17.38 8.92 16.87
N LEU A 11 -16.59 8.09 17.55
CA LEU A 11 -15.89 6.97 16.92
C LEU A 11 -16.85 5.97 16.28
N GLN A 12 -17.96 5.64 16.95
CA GLN A 12 -18.95 4.71 16.43
C GLN A 12 -19.64 5.28 15.17
N VAL A 13 -20.01 6.56 15.18
CA VAL A 13 -20.64 7.23 14.03
C VAL A 13 -19.68 7.25 12.83
N ALA A 14 -18.42 7.65 13.04
CA ALA A 14 -17.40 7.66 11.98
C ALA A 14 -17.15 6.24 11.42
N THR A 15 -17.05 5.24 12.30
CA THR A 15 -16.88 3.83 11.90
C THR A 15 -18.05 3.32 11.07
N ARG A 16 -19.29 3.71 11.40
CA ARG A 16 -20.47 3.37 10.59
C ARG A 16 -20.38 3.99 9.19
N GLY A 17 -19.95 5.25 9.09
CA GLY A 17 -19.68 5.91 7.80
C GLY A 17 -18.68 5.13 6.94
N LEU A 18 -17.55 4.73 7.54
CA LEU A 18 -16.53 3.91 6.85
C LEU A 18 -17.08 2.56 6.38
N ASN A 19 -17.89 1.89 7.21
CA ASN A 19 -18.52 0.63 6.84
C ASN A 19 -19.53 0.79 5.70
N MET A 20 -20.31 1.87 5.68
CA MET A 20 -21.23 2.17 4.57
C MET A 20 -20.49 2.45 3.26
N MET A 21 -19.30 3.06 3.33
CA MET A 21 -18.41 3.21 2.16
C MET A 21 -17.76 1.89 1.72
N GLY A 22 -18.04 0.78 2.41
CA GLY A 22 -17.59 -0.55 2.02
C GLY A 22 -16.26 -0.99 2.62
N LEU A 23 -15.73 -0.30 3.65
CA LEU A 23 -14.42 -0.63 4.26
C LEU A 23 -14.29 -2.12 4.61
N ARG A 24 -15.31 -2.70 5.24
CA ARG A 24 -15.29 -4.12 5.62
C ARG A 24 -15.16 -5.06 4.41
N ASN A 25 -15.92 -4.79 3.35
CA ASN A 25 -15.92 -5.61 2.14
C ASN A 25 -14.58 -5.48 1.41
N ALA A 26 -14.04 -4.25 1.33
CA ALA A 26 -12.75 -3.99 0.72
C ALA A 26 -11.61 -4.73 1.46
N LEU A 27 -11.60 -4.73 2.81
CA LEU A 27 -10.59 -5.43 3.59
C LEU A 27 -10.66 -6.95 3.41
N LEU A 28 -11.86 -7.53 3.36
CA LEU A 28 -12.04 -8.97 3.12
C LEU A 28 -11.52 -9.36 1.74
N LEU A 29 -11.95 -8.65 0.69
CA LEU A 29 -11.52 -8.93 -0.68
C LEU A 29 -10.02 -8.71 -0.85
N ASN A 30 -9.47 -7.65 -0.25
CA ASN A 30 -8.04 -7.37 -0.34
C ASN A 30 -7.18 -8.51 0.22
N ASN A 31 -7.64 -9.22 1.26
CA ASN A 31 -6.91 -10.39 1.76
C ASN A 31 -6.81 -11.51 0.72
N GLU A 32 -7.90 -11.80 0.02
CA GLU A 32 -7.95 -12.81 -1.04
C GLU A 32 -7.10 -12.39 -2.25
N LEU A 33 -7.28 -11.15 -2.72
CA LEU A 33 -6.50 -10.58 -3.82
C LEU A 33 -4.99 -10.59 -3.51
N LYS A 34 -4.61 -10.26 -2.28
CA LYS A 34 -3.22 -10.29 -1.85
C LYS A 34 -2.65 -11.70 -1.90
N ALA A 35 -3.40 -12.72 -1.47
CA ALA A 35 -2.95 -14.11 -1.58
C ALA A 35 -2.73 -14.50 -3.04
N MET A 36 -3.66 -14.17 -3.94
CA MET A 36 -3.52 -14.42 -5.37
C MET A 36 -2.31 -13.71 -5.97
N ALA A 37 -2.06 -12.44 -5.61
CA ALA A 37 -0.89 -11.69 -6.07
C ALA A 37 0.44 -12.33 -5.62
N HIS A 38 0.48 -12.93 -4.42
CA HIS A 38 1.66 -13.66 -3.95
C HIS A 38 1.86 -15.00 -4.70
N LEU A 39 0.78 -15.67 -5.10
CA LEU A 39 0.86 -16.92 -5.86
C LEU A 39 1.17 -16.71 -7.34
N SER A 40 0.76 -15.57 -7.92
CA SER A 40 1.01 -15.22 -9.32
C SER A 40 2.39 -14.57 -9.55
N ARG A 41 3.30 -14.63 -8.57
CA ARG A 41 4.65 -14.05 -8.67
C ARG A 41 5.45 -14.75 -9.77
N SER A 42 5.89 -13.98 -10.77
CA SER A 42 6.89 -14.46 -11.74
C SER A 42 8.27 -14.54 -11.10
N LEU A 43 8.93 -15.69 -11.25
CA LEU A 43 10.29 -15.88 -10.75
C LEU A 43 11.27 -14.92 -11.42
N GLU A 44 11.12 -14.67 -12.72
CA GLU A 44 12.00 -13.80 -13.50
C GLU A 44 11.99 -12.36 -12.97
N PHE A 45 10.80 -11.84 -12.65
CA PHE A 45 10.65 -10.48 -12.14
C PHE A 45 11.12 -10.34 -10.69
N PHE A 46 10.82 -11.33 -9.83
CA PHE A 46 11.05 -11.20 -8.39
C PHE A 46 12.45 -11.64 -7.94
N LYS A 47 13.14 -12.49 -8.69
CA LYS A 47 14.48 -12.97 -8.29
C LYS A 47 15.48 -11.81 -8.04
N PRO A 48 15.59 -10.78 -8.90
CA PRO A 48 16.47 -9.64 -8.62
C PRO A 48 16.05 -8.83 -7.38
N LEU A 49 14.75 -8.77 -7.08
CA LEU A 49 14.24 -8.08 -5.90
C LEU A 49 14.57 -8.86 -4.63
N ASP A 50 14.37 -10.18 -4.64
CA ASP A 50 14.69 -11.05 -3.51
C ASP A 50 16.22 -11.07 -3.24
N GLU A 51 17.04 -11.02 -4.29
CA GLU A 51 18.51 -10.91 -4.18
C GLU A 51 18.93 -9.57 -3.56
N ALA A 52 18.37 -8.45 -4.04
CA ALA A 52 18.61 -7.12 -3.46
C ALA A 52 18.18 -7.05 -1.98
N GLN A 53 17.07 -7.70 -1.63
CA GLN A 53 16.63 -7.80 -0.24
C GLN A 53 17.61 -8.61 0.61
N ARG A 54 18.18 -9.69 0.07
CA ARG A 54 19.15 -10.53 0.78
C ARG A 54 20.51 -9.83 0.96
N SER A 55 20.95 -9.04 0.00
CA SER A 55 22.26 -8.36 0.04
C SER A 55 22.25 -7.12 0.95
N GLY A 56 21.27 -6.23 0.80
CA GLY A 56 21.26 -4.94 1.51
C GLY A 56 19.93 -4.59 2.16
N GLY A 57 19.11 -5.61 2.42
CA GLY A 57 17.90 -5.49 3.23
C GLY A 57 16.79 -4.69 2.55
N LEU A 58 15.93 -4.11 3.36
CA LEU A 58 14.73 -3.42 2.89
C LEU A 58 15.04 -2.21 2.00
N ARG A 59 16.14 -1.49 2.26
CA ARG A 59 16.51 -0.29 1.51
C ARG A 59 16.80 -0.63 0.05
N GLU A 60 17.67 -1.60 -0.21
CA GLU A 60 18.00 -2.02 -1.57
C GLU A 60 16.81 -2.63 -2.29
N PHE A 61 15.97 -3.38 -1.58
CA PHE A 61 14.71 -3.87 -2.13
C PHE A 61 13.80 -2.73 -2.61
N LEU A 62 13.59 -1.70 -1.80
CA LEU A 62 12.75 -0.55 -2.15
C LEU A 62 13.36 0.27 -3.28
N GLU A 63 14.68 0.47 -3.27
CA GLU A 63 15.37 1.15 -4.36
C GLU A 63 15.21 0.40 -5.69
N LYS A 64 15.34 -0.94 -5.67
CA LYS A 64 15.15 -1.76 -6.86
C LYS A 64 13.70 -1.81 -7.33
N ARG A 65 12.73 -1.84 -6.40
CA ARG A 65 11.30 -1.91 -6.70
C ARG A 65 10.73 -0.57 -7.18
N ASP A 66 11.05 0.50 -6.45
CA ASP A 66 10.40 1.81 -6.59
C ASP A 66 11.28 2.83 -7.32
N GLY A 67 12.60 2.69 -7.27
CA GLY A 67 13.56 3.63 -7.88
C GLY A 67 13.32 3.92 -9.36
N PRO A 68 12.98 2.93 -10.21
CA PRO A 68 12.62 3.17 -11.62
C PRO A 68 11.39 4.06 -11.81
N PHE A 69 10.56 4.19 -10.79
CA PHE A 69 9.36 5.01 -10.77
C PHE A 69 9.58 6.32 -10.00
N GLN A 70 10.82 6.71 -9.70
CA GLN A 70 11.13 7.99 -9.08
C GLN A 70 11.65 9.02 -10.11
N PRO A 71 11.18 10.28 -10.09
CA PRO A 71 10.09 10.79 -9.25
C PRO A 71 8.75 10.14 -9.62
N GLU A 72 7.84 10.00 -8.65
CA GLU A 72 6.58 9.29 -8.84
C GLU A 72 5.83 9.86 -10.05
N PRO A 73 5.36 9.04 -11.01
CA PRO A 73 4.50 9.52 -12.08
C PRO A 73 3.30 10.26 -11.49
N PHE A 74 3.02 11.47 -11.99
CA PHE A 74 1.98 12.36 -11.48
C PHE A 74 2.18 12.83 -10.02
N GLY A 75 3.36 12.60 -9.43
CA GLY A 75 3.70 13.04 -8.10
C GLY A 75 4.09 14.52 -8.05
N PRO A 76 4.15 15.14 -6.85
CA PRO A 76 4.53 16.53 -6.67
C PRO A 76 5.93 16.88 -7.19
N ARG A 77 6.80 15.88 -7.32
CA ARG A 77 8.18 16.01 -7.83
C ARG A 77 8.33 15.54 -9.28
N SER A 78 7.24 15.16 -9.94
CA SER A 78 7.28 14.75 -11.35
C SER A 78 7.66 15.93 -12.24
N LYS A 79 8.45 15.66 -13.28
CA LYS A 79 8.72 16.61 -14.36
C LYS A 79 7.86 16.24 -15.57
N PRO A 80 7.41 17.21 -16.38
CA PRO A 80 6.83 16.92 -17.69
C PRO A 80 7.82 16.09 -18.51
N ARG A 81 7.31 15.16 -19.33
CA ARG A 81 8.15 14.38 -20.23
C ARG A 81 8.79 15.34 -21.23
N GLU A 82 10.12 15.37 -21.30
CA GLU A 82 10.84 16.09 -22.37
C GLU A 82 10.53 15.37 -23.70
N GLU A 83 10.13 16.14 -24.73
CA GLU A 83 9.74 15.65 -26.05
C GLU A 83 10.92 15.08 -26.85
#